data_AF-A0A6I4WYI6-F1
#
_entry.id   AF-A0A6I4WYI6-F1
#
_cell.length_a   1.000
_cell.length_b   1.000
_cell.length_c   1.000
_cell.angle_alpha   90.00
_cell.angle_beta   90.00
_cell.angle_gamma   90.00
#
_symmetry.space_group_name_H-M   'P 1'
#
loop_
_entity.id
_entity.type
_entity.pdbx_description
1 polymer ?
#
loop_
_entity_poly.entity_id
_entity_poly.type
_entity_poly.pdbx_seq_one_letter_code
_entity_poly.pdbx_strand_id
1 'polypeptide(L)'
;MPKIASSPVSQDLPSTHSFDFYYSRFKRARSEDTLQIMYEGAIAKAINDLGTQGSFQAQIQIERALDRRQQEFDTLAGTQIKANHAIKHCQLAPQEYDPASEMRRLLAELAPSY
;
A
#
# COMPACT_ATOMS: atom_id res chain seq x y z
N MET A 1 13.13 -28.53 -41.24
CA MET A 1 12.16 -27.68 -40.51
C MET A 1 11.94 -28.30 -39.13
N PRO A 2 12.54 -27.78 -38.05
CA PRO A 2 12.26 -28.32 -36.72
C PRO A 2 10.88 -27.86 -36.25
N LYS A 3 10.11 -28.81 -35.71
CA LYS A 3 8.77 -28.62 -35.15
C LYS A 3 8.84 -27.67 -33.96
N ILE A 4 8.03 -26.62 -33.98
CA ILE A 4 7.80 -25.72 -32.86
C ILE A 4 7.06 -26.53 -31.78
N ALA A 5 7.78 -26.91 -30.73
CA ALA A 5 7.22 -27.67 -29.62
C ALA A 5 6.44 -26.76 -28.68
N SER A 6 5.19 -27.17 -28.45
CA SER A 6 4.35 -26.97 -27.27
C SER A 6 4.19 -25.53 -26.74
N SER A 7 2.95 -25.05 -26.87
CA SER A 7 2.32 -24.04 -26.01
C SER A 7 2.78 -24.14 -24.55
N PRO A 8 2.92 -23.03 -23.81
CA PRO A 8 3.35 -23.08 -22.41
C PRO A 8 2.37 -23.98 -21.66
N VAL A 9 2.89 -25.10 -21.20
CA VAL A 9 2.17 -26.05 -20.34
C VAL A 9 1.64 -25.22 -19.18
N SER A 10 0.32 -25.02 -19.13
CA SER A 10 -0.38 -24.65 -17.91
C SER A 10 -0.20 -25.81 -16.95
N GLN A 11 0.97 -25.87 -16.30
CA GLN A 11 1.13 -26.71 -15.14
C GLN A 11 0.18 -26.11 -14.11
N ASP A 12 -0.89 -26.84 -13.79
CA ASP A 12 -1.83 -26.46 -12.74
C ASP A 12 -1.02 -26.29 -11.46
N LEU A 13 -0.73 -25.02 -11.16
CA LEU A 13 0.07 -24.65 -10.02
C LEU A 13 -0.76 -25.00 -8.78
N PRO A 14 -0.17 -25.67 -7.76
CA PRO A 14 -0.92 -26.03 -6.57
C PRO A 14 -1.57 -24.80 -5.96
N SER A 15 -2.77 -24.94 -5.40
CA SER A 15 -3.48 -23.83 -4.74
C SER A 15 -2.61 -23.13 -3.67
N THR A 16 -1.68 -23.88 -3.05
CA THR A 16 -0.68 -23.41 -2.08
C THR A 16 0.42 -22.50 -2.65
N HIS A 17 0.47 -22.31 -3.97
CA HIS A 17 1.37 -21.40 -4.67
C HIS A 17 0.60 -20.41 -5.57
N SER A 18 -0.69 -20.20 -5.31
CA SER A 18 -1.51 -19.23 -6.04
C SER A 18 -1.26 -17.78 -5.58
N PHE A 19 -1.66 -16.83 -6.43
CA PHE A 19 -1.64 -15.40 -6.10
C PHE A 19 -2.37 -15.11 -4.78
N ASP A 20 -3.61 -15.59 -4.64
CA ASP A 20 -4.44 -15.32 -3.46
C ASP A 20 -3.81 -15.88 -2.17
N PHE A 21 -3.16 -17.04 -2.28
CA PHE A 21 -2.41 -17.62 -1.17
C PHE A 21 -1.29 -16.69 -0.70
N TYR A 22 -0.43 -16.23 -1.60
CA TYR A 22 0.68 -15.34 -1.24
C TYR A 22 0.21 -13.96 -0.79
N TYR A 23 -0.73 -13.37 -1.53
CA TYR A 23 -1.27 -12.06 -1.24
C TYR A 23 -1.95 -12.02 0.14
N SER A 24 -2.76 -13.03 0.50
CA SER A 24 -3.37 -13.12 1.83
C SER A 24 -2.35 -13.15 2.98
N ARG A 25 -1.15 -13.68 2.74
CA ARG A 25 -0.04 -13.64 3.70
C ARG A 25 0.62 -12.27 3.72
N PHE A 26 0.97 -11.71 2.57
CA PHE A 26 1.59 -10.38 2.48
C PHE A 26 0.73 -9.25 3.08
N LYS A 27 -0.59 -9.39 3.07
CA LYS A 27 -1.50 -8.47 3.80
C LYS A 27 -1.25 -8.38 5.31
N ARG A 28 -0.57 -9.37 5.91
CA ARG A 28 -0.21 -9.35 7.34
C ARG A 28 0.96 -8.41 7.62
N ALA A 29 1.78 -8.09 6.63
CA ALA A 29 2.90 -7.17 6.78
C ALA A 29 2.41 -5.74 7.04
N ARG A 30 2.97 -5.12 8.08
CA ARG A 30 2.70 -3.73 8.50
C ARG A 30 3.79 -2.74 8.10
N SER A 31 4.96 -3.23 7.68
CA SER A 31 6.07 -2.45 7.14
C SER A 31 6.63 -3.13 5.89
N GLU A 32 7.37 -2.36 5.09
CA GLU A 32 8.11 -2.87 3.93
C GLU A 32 9.19 -3.87 4.34
N ASP A 33 9.93 -3.61 5.43
CA ASP A 33 10.94 -4.55 5.94
C ASP A 33 10.35 -5.92 6.24
N THR A 34 9.15 -5.96 6.85
CA THR A 34 8.46 -7.22 7.13
C THR A 34 8.01 -7.89 5.85
N LEU A 35 7.52 -7.11 4.87
CA LEU A 35 7.09 -7.63 3.58
C LEU A 35 8.26 -8.27 2.82
N GLN A 36 9.44 -7.65 2.88
CA GLN A 36 10.66 -8.17 2.26
C GLN A 36 11.06 -9.53 2.85
N ILE A 37 11.07 -9.66 4.19
CA ILE A 37 11.35 -10.95 4.86
C ILE A 37 10.33 -12.02 4.44
N MET A 38 9.06 -11.66 4.34
CA MET A 38 8.00 -12.58 3.90
C MET A 38 8.17 -13.01 2.45
N TYR A 39 8.59 -12.10 1.57
CA TYR A 39 8.87 -12.38 0.17
C TYR A 39 10.03 -13.37 0.01
N GLU A 40 11.16 -13.12 0.66
CA GLU A 40 12.33 -14.01 0.61
C GLU A 40 11.98 -15.42 1.12
N GLY A 41 11.22 -15.50 2.22
CA GLY A 41 10.71 -16.76 2.74
C GLY A 41 9.75 -17.47 1.78
N ALA A 42 8.91 -16.73 1.06
CA ALA A 42 8.00 -17.29 0.06
C ALA A 42 8.73 -17.87 -1.15
N ILE A 43 9.78 -17.18 -1.63
CA ILE A 43 10.65 -17.66 -2.72
C ILE A 43 11.40 -18.92 -2.29
N ALA A 44 12.04 -18.89 -1.13
CA ALA A 44 12.75 -20.06 -0.59
C ALA A 44 11.81 -21.26 -0.43
N LYS A 45 10.59 -21.04 0.08
CA LYS A 45 9.58 -22.10 0.19
C LYS A 45 9.15 -22.64 -1.18
N ALA A 46 8.90 -21.78 -2.16
CA ALA A 46 8.51 -22.20 -3.50
C ALA A 46 9.60 -23.05 -4.18
N ILE A 47 10.87 -22.66 -4.01
CA ILE A 47 12.02 -23.41 -4.53
C ILE A 47 12.13 -24.77 -3.82
N ASN A 48 11.93 -24.82 -2.50
CA ASN A 48 11.97 -26.07 -1.74
C ASN A 48 10.84 -27.04 -2.12
N ASP A 49 9.62 -26.54 -2.34
CA ASP A 49 8.46 -27.37 -2.62
C ASP A 49 8.41 -27.89 -4.08
N LEU A 50 8.81 -27.05 -5.05
CA LEU A 50 8.65 -27.32 -6.49
C LEU A 50 9.98 -27.56 -7.22
N GLY A 51 11.11 -27.36 -6.53
CA GLY A 51 12.44 -27.33 -7.13
C GLY A 51 12.70 -26.06 -7.94
N THR A 52 13.98 -25.75 -8.19
CA THR A 52 14.39 -24.52 -8.87
C THR A 52 13.75 -24.37 -10.26
N GLN A 53 13.66 -25.46 -11.03
CA GLN A 53 13.11 -25.44 -12.39
C GLN A 53 11.57 -25.43 -12.43
N GLY A 54 10.90 -25.99 -11.41
CA GLY A 54 9.44 -26.03 -11.32
C GLY A 54 8.82 -24.79 -10.65
N SER A 55 9.63 -23.97 -9.99
CA SER A 55 9.14 -22.84 -9.20
C SER A 55 8.81 -21.56 -9.99
N PHE A 56 9.08 -21.50 -11.30
CA PHE A 56 8.93 -20.28 -12.10
C PHE A 56 7.51 -19.69 -12.04
N GLN A 57 6.48 -20.51 -12.21
CA GLN A 57 5.09 -20.06 -12.10
C GLN A 57 4.74 -19.59 -10.68
N ALA A 58 5.25 -20.27 -9.64
CA ALA A 58 5.07 -19.82 -8.25
C ALA A 58 5.75 -18.46 -8.00
N GLN A 59 6.96 -18.25 -8.53
CA GLN A 59 7.67 -16.98 -8.43
C GLN A 59 6.87 -15.85 -9.11
N ILE A 60 6.31 -16.07 -10.30
CA ILE A 60 5.43 -15.09 -10.95
C ILE A 60 4.26 -14.71 -10.03
N GLN A 61 3.62 -15.70 -9.39
CA GLN A 61 2.49 -15.43 -8.50
C GLN A 61 2.91 -14.71 -7.21
N ILE A 62 4.11 -15.00 -6.68
CA ILE A 62 4.72 -14.27 -5.57
C ILE A 62 4.96 -12.81 -5.95
N GLU A 63 5.60 -12.55 -7.10
CA GLU A 63 5.89 -11.19 -7.58
C GLU A 63 4.62 -10.36 -7.77
N ARG A 64 3.60 -10.97 -8.39
CA ARG A 64 2.30 -10.29 -8.55
C ARG A 64 1.66 -9.94 -7.21
N ALA A 65 1.75 -10.84 -6.23
CA ALA A 65 1.23 -10.58 -4.89
C ALA A 65 2.02 -9.48 -4.16
N LEU A 66 3.34 -9.43 -4.36
CA LEU A 66 4.23 -8.41 -3.81
C LEU A 66 3.89 -7.04 -4.38
N ASP A 67 3.85 -6.91 -5.70
CA ASP A 67 3.53 -5.66 -6.43
C ASP A 67 2.18 -5.09 -5.98
N ARG A 68 1.16 -5.95 -5.88
CA ARG A 68 -0.15 -5.53 -5.36
C ARG A 68 -0.07 -4.98 -3.93
N ARG A 69 0.71 -5.63 -3.06
CA ARG A 69 0.85 -5.21 -1.66
C ARG A 69 1.65 -3.92 -1.53
N GLN A 70 2.68 -3.72 -2.36
CA GLN A 70 3.46 -2.48 -2.43
C GLN A 70 2.60 -1.31 -2.90
N GLN A 71 1.82 -1.50 -3.97
CA GLN A 71 0.85 -0.50 -4.42
C GLN A 71 -0.12 -0.07 -3.31
N GLU A 72 -0.56 -1.01 -2.47
CA GLU A 72 -1.39 -0.70 -1.31
C GLU A 72 -0.65 0.07 -0.22
N PHE A 73 0.64 -0.16 0.00
CA PHE A 73 1.42 0.66 0.92
C PHE A 73 1.51 2.12 0.44
N ASP A 74 1.83 2.33 -0.83
CA ASP A 74 1.90 3.67 -1.44
C ASP A 74 0.55 4.37 -1.41
N THR A 75 -0.52 3.64 -1.71
CA THR A 75 -1.89 4.17 -1.68
C THR A 75 -2.31 4.49 -0.24
N LEU A 76 -2.01 3.61 0.72
CA LEU A 76 -2.32 3.84 2.13
C LEU A 76 -1.57 5.05 2.67
N ALA A 77 -0.29 5.20 2.34
CA ALA A 77 0.48 6.41 2.65
C ALA A 77 -0.18 7.65 2.04
N GLY A 78 -0.61 7.58 0.77
CA GLY A 78 -1.40 8.64 0.13
C GLY A 78 -2.73 8.94 0.83
N THR A 79 -3.44 7.92 1.33
CA THR A 79 -4.68 8.12 2.10
C THR A 79 -4.41 8.70 3.47
N GLN A 80 -3.32 8.34 4.14
CA GLN A 80 -2.92 8.94 5.41
C GLN A 80 -2.53 10.40 5.21
N ILE A 81 -1.83 10.75 4.12
CA ILE A 81 -1.54 12.16 3.78
C ILE A 81 -2.84 12.93 3.53
N LYS A 82 -3.79 12.37 2.78
CA LYS A 82 -5.11 12.99 2.54
C LYS A 82 -5.94 13.12 3.83
N ALA A 83 -5.95 12.09 4.67
CA ALA A 83 -6.64 12.11 5.95
C ALA A 83 -6.02 13.14 6.90
N ASN A 84 -4.69 13.17 7.02
CA ASN A 84 -3.96 14.16 7.82
C ASN A 84 -4.19 15.58 7.28
N HIS A 85 -4.25 15.76 5.97
CA HIS A 85 -4.61 17.04 5.36
C HIS A 85 -6.04 17.44 5.71
N ALA A 86 -7.03 16.55 5.53
CA ALA A 86 -8.42 16.81 5.88
C ALA A 86 -8.59 17.11 7.39
N ILE A 87 -7.90 16.38 8.27
CA ILE A 87 -7.89 16.61 9.72
C ILE A 87 -7.29 17.98 10.04
N LYS A 88 -6.18 18.37 9.40
CA LYS A 88 -5.60 19.73 9.55
C LYS A 88 -6.59 20.82 9.11
N HIS A 89 -7.31 20.61 8.01
CA HIS A 89 -8.35 21.55 7.56
C HIS A 89 -9.58 21.58 8.49
N CYS A 90 -9.95 20.46 9.11
CA CYS A 90 -10.99 20.44 10.14
C CYS A 90 -10.55 21.08 11.46
N GLN A 91 -9.28 20.95 11.84
CA GLN A 91 -8.69 21.62 13.01
C GLN A 91 -8.49 23.13 12.76
N LEU A 92 -8.29 23.51 11.51
CA LEU A 92 -8.20 24.89 11.02
C LEU A 92 -9.51 25.34 10.38
N ALA A 93 -10.67 24.88 10.86
CA ALA A 93 -11.95 25.43 10.44
C ALA A 93 -11.81 26.96 10.50
N PRO A 94 -11.89 27.68 9.36
CA PRO A 94 -11.79 29.12 9.36
C PRO A 94 -12.86 29.59 10.33
N GLN A 95 -12.48 30.37 11.35
CA GLN A 95 -13.47 31.10 12.13
C GLN A 95 -14.41 31.75 11.13
N GLU A 96 -15.68 31.36 11.18
CA GLU A 96 -16.71 31.94 10.35
C GLU A 96 -16.65 33.45 10.59
N TYR A 97 -16.46 34.23 9.53
CA TYR A 97 -16.22 35.67 9.66
C TYR A 97 -17.38 36.31 10.41
N ASP A 98 -17.14 36.75 11.65
CA ASP A 98 -18.10 37.45 12.48
C ASP A 98 -17.79 38.96 12.44
N PRO A 99 -18.58 39.76 11.71
CA PRO A 99 -18.38 41.20 11.59
C PRO A 99 -18.38 41.90 12.96
N ALA A 100 -19.17 41.42 13.92
CA ALA A 100 -19.27 42.03 15.24
C ALA A 100 -18.01 41.79 16.09
N SER A 101 -17.33 40.66 15.89
CA SER A 101 -16.04 40.36 16.55
C SER A 101 -14.89 41.16 15.93
N GLU A 102 -14.84 41.31 14.61
CA GLU A 102 -13.83 42.15 13.95
C GLU A 102 -13.99 43.63 14.31
N MET A 103 -15.23 44.15 14.36
CA MET A 103 -15.49 45.52 14.80
C MET A 103 -15.01 45.77 16.24
N ARG A 104 -15.24 44.80 17.16
CA ARG A 104 -14.73 44.89 18.53
C ARG A 104 -13.20 44.89 18.58
N ARG A 105 -12.54 44.06 17.76
CA ARG A 105 -11.08 44.02 17.65
C ARG A 105 -10.51 45.36 17.18
N LEU A 106 -11.06 45.91 16.10
CA LEU A 106 -10.64 47.20 15.54
C LEU A 106 -10.85 48.36 16.52
N LEU A 107 -11.98 48.37 17.24
CA LEU A 107 -12.25 49.40 18.25
C LEU A 107 -11.35 49.26 19.49
N ALA A 108 -11.01 48.02 19.89
CA ALA A 108 -10.08 47.79 20.99
C ALA A 108 -8.65 48.24 20.64
N GLU A 109 -8.25 48.08 19.38
CA GLU A 109 -6.95 48.56 18.88
C GLU A 109 -6.88 50.10 18.78
N LEU A 110 -8.04 50.75 18.66
CA LEU A 110 -8.16 52.22 18.61
C LEU A 110 -8.31 52.88 19.98
N ALA A 111 -8.57 52.11 21.04
CA ALA A 111 -8.77 52.66 22.38
C ALA A 111 -7.42 53.13 22.96
N PRO A 112 -7.23 54.43 23.25
CA PRO A 112 -6.00 54.89 23.89
C PRO A 112 -5.98 54.37 25.32
N SER A 113 -4.90 53.69 25.69
CA SER A 113 -4.56 53.38 27.08
C SER A 113 -4.31 54.70 27.83
N TYR A 114 -5.29 55.17 28.59
CA TYR A 114 -5.14 56.23 29.58
C TYR A 114 -4.60 55.67 30.89
#